data_AF-A0A2U3JZZ6-F1
#
_entry.id   AF-A0A2U3JZZ6-F1
#
_cell.length_a   1.000
_cell.length_b   1.000
_cell.length_c   1.000
_cell.angle_alpha   90.00
_cell.angle_beta   90.00
_cell.angle_gamma   90.00
#
_symmetry.space_group_name_H-M   'P 1'
#
loop_
_entity.id
_entity.type
_entity.pdbx_description
1 polymer ?
#
loop_
_entity_poly.entity_id
_entity_poly.type
_entity_poly.pdbx_seq_one_letter_code
_entity_poly.pdbx_strand_id
1 'polypeptide(L)'
;MRILILSLLVLACVPAASGGASPANGEEVFSRLKCAMCHKPDKKTAAISLKEIVAAYQDKDKLVKFFNGQIKPLIESEKWGMMRGRLEKIKALPDEEKEALADYIMSFK
;
A
#
# COMPACT_ATOMS: atom_id res chain seq x y z
N MET A 1 -5.77 -64.63 7.92
CA MET A 1 -6.55 -63.63 7.14
C MET A 1 -6.76 -62.43 8.06
N ARG A 2 -6.11 -61.29 7.78
CA ARG A 2 -6.73 -60.11 7.12
C ARG A 2 -7.85 -59.55 8.02
N ILE A 3 -7.79 -58.36 8.61
CA ILE A 3 -7.27 -57.08 8.11
C ILE A 3 -6.89 -56.18 9.31
N LEU A 4 -5.69 -55.61 9.27
CA LEU A 4 -5.29 -54.43 10.03
C LEU A 4 -6.02 -53.23 9.41
N ILE A 5 -6.98 -52.64 10.12
CA ILE A 5 -7.57 -51.35 9.70
C ILE A 5 -6.79 -50.26 10.43
N LEU A 6 -5.77 -49.76 9.72
CA LEU A 6 -5.05 -48.53 10.03
C LEU A 6 -6.06 -47.38 10.03
N SER A 7 -6.39 -46.85 11.21
CA SER A 7 -7.12 -45.59 11.33
C SER A 7 -6.25 -44.45 10.78
N LEU A 8 -6.49 -44.12 9.52
CA LEU A 8 -5.91 -42.97 8.84
C LEU A 8 -6.48 -41.70 9.51
N LEU A 9 -5.65 -41.05 10.33
CA LEU A 9 -5.88 -39.68 10.77
C LEU A 9 -5.77 -38.79 9.54
N VAL A 10 -6.90 -38.50 8.89
CA VAL A 10 -6.96 -37.50 7.82
C VAL A 10 -6.84 -36.14 8.49
N LEU A 11 -5.61 -35.65 8.58
CA LEU A 11 -5.31 -34.25 8.86
C LEU A 11 -5.86 -33.44 7.69
N ALA A 12 -7.12 -33.00 7.84
CA ALA A 12 -7.73 -32.03 6.96
C ALA A 12 -6.92 -30.74 7.07
N CYS A 13 -6.03 -30.53 6.10
CA CYS A 13 -5.45 -29.22 5.81
C CYS A 13 -6.62 -28.34 5.38
N VAL A 14 -7.21 -27.63 6.35
CA VAL A 14 -8.19 -26.60 6.08
C VAL A 14 -7.43 -25.51 5.34
N PRO A 15 -7.73 -25.22 4.06
CA PRO A 15 -7.19 -24.01 3.46
C PRO A 15 -7.75 -22.86 4.29
N ALA A 16 -6.86 -22.10 4.92
CA ALA A 16 -7.20 -20.84 5.54
C ALA A 16 -7.89 -20.00 4.47
N ALA A 17 -9.21 -19.83 4.62
CA ALA A 17 -9.98 -18.94 3.80
C ALA A 17 -9.32 -17.57 3.89
N SER A 18 -8.80 -17.11 2.76
CA SER A 18 -8.37 -15.74 2.54
C SER A 18 -9.48 -14.84 3.04
N GLY A 19 -9.17 -14.02 4.04
CA GLY A 19 -10.12 -13.05 4.59
C GLY A 19 -10.71 -12.25 3.44
N GLY A 20 -12.05 -12.22 3.38
CA GLY A 20 -12.77 -11.41 2.41
C GLY A 20 -12.45 -9.93 2.64
N ALA A 21 -11.46 -9.43 1.92
CA ALA A 21 -11.27 -8.01 1.72
C ALA A 21 -12.02 -7.64 0.43
N SER A 22 -12.99 -6.74 0.54
CA SER A 22 -13.48 -6.00 -0.63
C SER A 22 -12.28 -5.43 -1.39
N PRO A 23 -12.31 -5.33 -2.73
CA PRO A 23 -11.19 -4.76 -3.49
C PRO A 23 -10.85 -3.39 -2.92
N ALA A 24 -9.61 -3.23 -2.43
CA ALA A 24 -9.18 -1.99 -1.80
C ALA A 24 -9.30 -0.82 -2.79
N ASN A 25 -10.03 0.23 -2.41
CA ASN A 25 -10.19 1.43 -3.22
C ASN A 25 -9.11 2.45 -2.85
N GLY A 26 -8.19 2.73 -3.79
CA GLY A 26 -7.07 3.64 -3.55
C GLY A 26 -7.46 5.09 -3.28
N GLU A 27 -8.53 5.59 -3.90
CA GLU A 27 -9.06 6.93 -3.64
C GLU A 27 -9.62 7.04 -2.21
N GLU A 28 -10.30 5.99 -1.76
CA GLU A 28 -10.81 5.91 -0.39
C GLU A 28 -9.66 5.90 0.62
N VAL A 29 -8.61 5.09 0.40
CA VAL A 29 -7.41 5.07 1.24
C VAL A 29 -6.76 6.45 1.28
N PHE A 30 -6.62 7.10 0.12
CA PHE A 30 -6.06 8.45 -0.01
C PHE A 30 -6.88 9.50 0.76
N SER A 31 -8.20 9.41 0.71
CA SER A 31 -9.14 10.28 1.42
C SER A 31 -9.12 10.03 2.94
N ARG A 32 -9.19 8.76 3.35
CA ARG A 32 -9.16 8.32 4.75
C ARG A 32 -7.87 8.75 5.45
N LEU A 33 -6.74 8.64 4.77
CA LEU A 33 -5.45 9.16 5.24
C LEU A 33 -5.28 10.66 5.04
N LYS A 34 -6.30 11.38 4.55
CA LYS A 34 -6.32 12.84 4.32
C LYS A 34 -5.10 13.33 3.51
N CYS A 35 -4.64 12.53 2.54
CA CYS A 35 -3.47 12.84 1.72
C CYS A 35 -3.68 14.12 0.88
N ALA A 36 -4.92 14.36 0.45
CA ALA A 36 -5.35 15.54 -0.30
C ALA A 36 -5.14 16.88 0.43
N MET A 37 -4.87 16.87 1.74
CA MET A 37 -4.56 18.09 2.48
C MET A 37 -3.20 18.68 2.07
N CYS A 38 -2.22 17.83 1.76
CA CYS A 38 -0.88 18.25 1.39
C CYS A 38 -0.53 18.00 -0.08
N HIS A 39 -1.11 16.97 -0.69
CA HIS A 39 -0.82 16.55 -2.05
C HIS A 39 -2.02 16.81 -2.96
N LYS A 40 -1.96 17.90 -3.74
CA LYS A 40 -2.93 18.18 -4.81
C LYS A 40 -2.44 17.60 -6.13
N PRO A 41 -3.34 17.34 -7.11
CA PRO A 41 -2.97 16.77 -8.40
C PRO A 41 -1.84 17.51 -9.12
N ASP A 42 -2.02 18.82 -9.36
CA ASP A 42 -1.18 19.59 -10.28
C ASP A 42 -0.42 20.77 -9.63
N LYS A 43 -0.60 21.01 -8.33
CA LYS A 43 -0.08 22.22 -7.69
C LYS A 43 0.57 21.89 -6.35
N LYS A 44 1.72 22.54 -6.11
CA LYS A 44 2.30 22.63 -4.77
C LYS A 44 1.39 23.51 -3.92
N THR A 45 0.80 22.94 -2.88
CA THR A 45 0.08 23.72 -1.87
C THR A 45 0.90 23.73 -0.59
N ALA A 46 0.76 22.69 0.24
CA ALA A 46 1.56 22.52 1.45
C ALA A 46 2.80 21.65 1.23
N ALA A 47 2.80 20.81 0.20
CA ALA A 47 3.91 19.93 -0.19
C ALA A 47 3.98 19.79 -1.72
N ILE A 48 4.70 18.78 -2.19
CA ILE A 48 4.80 18.40 -3.61
C ILE A 48 3.46 17.88 -4.16
N SER A 49 3.23 18.08 -5.45
CA SER A 49 2.02 17.61 -6.15
C SER A 49 2.03 16.10 -6.41
N LEU A 50 0.87 15.52 -6.73
CA LEU A 50 0.78 14.11 -7.14
C LEU A 50 1.55 13.87 -8.43
N LYS A 51 1.48 14.79 -9.40
CA LYS A 51 2.29 14.71 -10.63
C LYS A 51 3.78 14.65 -10.36
N GLU A 52 4.29 15.41 -9.39
CA GLU A 52 5.71 15.34 -9.00
C GLU A 52 6.07 14.02 -8.33
N ILE A 53 5.17 13.46 -7.52
CA ILE A 53 5.36 12.12 -6.94
C ILE A 53 5.43 11.09 -8.07
N VAL A 54 4.49 11.14 -9.01
CA VAL A 54 4.48 10.23 -10.17
C VAL A 54 5.74 10.38 -11.00
N ALA A 55 6.20 11.62 -11.27
CA ALA A 55 7.44 11.87 -12.02
C ALA A 55 8.70 11.37 -11.29
N ALA A 56 8.74 11.44 -9.95
CA ALA A 56 9.87 10.96 -9.17
C ALA A 56 9.95 9.43 -9.12
N TYR A 57 8.80 8.77 -8.90
CA TYR A 57 8.76 7.33 -8.73
C TYR A 57 8.66 6.58 -10.06
N GLN A 58 7.91 7.09 -11.04
CA GLN A 58 7.69 6.58 -12.41
C GLN A 58 7.07 5.18 -12.51
N ASP A 59 7.13 4.43 -11.42
CA ASP A 59 6.83 3.01 -11.33
C ASP A 59 6.15 2.73 -9.99
N LYS A 60 5.10 1.90 -10.05
CA LYS A 60 4.27 1.55 -8.90
C LYS A 60 5.09 0.83 -7.84
N ASP A 61 5.92 -0.13 -8.23
CA ASP A 61 6.69 -0.95 -7.29
C ASP A 61 7.68 -0.10 -6.49
N LYS A 62 8.28 0.93 -7.10
CA LYS A 62 9.12 1.88 -6.37
C LYS A 62 8.32 2.66 -5.33
N LEU A 63 7.10 3.08 -5.64
CA LEU A 63 6.24 3.80 -4.69
C LEU A 63 5.80 2.89 -3.53
N VAL A 64 5.45 1.63 -3.81
CA VAL A 64 5.13 0.62 -2.78
C VAL A 64 6.36 0.31 -1.91
N LYS A 65 7.55 0.14 -2.51
CA LYS A 65 8.80 -0.02 -1.74
C LYS A 65 9.05 1.16 -0.81
N PHE A 66 8.73 2.37 -1.26
CA PHE A 66 8.80 3.54 -0.40
C PHE A 66 7.77 3.48 0.74
N PHE A 67 6.51 3.12 0.47
CA PHE A 67 5.48 2.91 1.48
C PHE A 67 5.89 1.90 2.55
N ASN A 68 6.61 0.86 2.16
CA ASN A 68 7.16 -0.16 3.06
C ASN A 68 8.43 0.28 3.81
N GLY A 69 8.98 1.46 3.49
CA GLY A 69 10.23 1.97 4.05
C GLY A 69 11.48 1.21 3.56
N GLN A 70 11.39 0.52 2.43
CA GLN A 70 12.47 -0.27 1.85
C GLN A 70 13.44 0.58 1.02
N ILE A 71 13.01 1.77 0.59
CA ILE A 71 13.85 2.75 -0.10
C ILE A 71 13.74 4.14 0.53
N LYS A 72 14.77 4.96 0.35
CA LYS A 72 14.77 6.38 0.70
C LYS A 72 13.78 7.16 -0.21
N PRO A 73 13.27 8.32 0.21
CA PRO A 73 12.50 9.19 -0.69
C PRO A 73 13.32 9.51 -1.94
N LEU A 74 12.68 9.45 -3.11
CA LEU A 74 13.31 9.76 -4.40
C LEU A 74 13.16 11.25 -4.80
N ILE A 75 12.45 12.01 -3.97
CA ILE A 75 12.20 13.44 -4.14
C ILE A 75 12.42 14.14 -2.80
N GLU A 76 13.23 15.19 -2.83
CA GLU A 76 13.51 16.01 -1.65
C GLU A 76 12.35 16.95 -1.35
N SER A 77 12.07 17.14 -0.06
CA SER A 77 11.05 18.07 0.40
C SER A 77 11.42 18.63 1.77
N GLU A 78 11.32 19.95 1.92
CA GLU A 78 11.45 20.62 3.23
C GLU A 78 10.41 20.14 4.25
N LYS A 79 9.34 19.47 3.79
CA LYS A 79 8.29 18.90 4.63
C LYS A 79 8.47 17.40 4.88
N TRP A 80 9.63 16.83 4.55
CA TRP A 80 9.95 15.41 4.76
C TRP A 80 9.65 14.94 6.19
N GLY A 81 10.00 15.74 7.21
CA GLY A 81 9.71 15.39 8.60
C GLY A 81 8.23 15.11 8.88
N MET A 82 7.32 15.88 8.25
CA MET A 82 5.88 15.64 8.34
C MET A 82 5.45 14.40 7.55
N MET A 83 6.00 14.22 6.34
CA MET A 83 5.69 13.05 5.52
C MET A 83 6.16 11.74 6.16
N ARG A 84 7.30 11.74 6.86
CA ARG A 84 7.80 10.57 7.61
C ARG A 84 6.77 10.06 8.62
N GLY A 85 6.11 10.96 9.35
CA GLY A 85 5.03 10.57 10.28
C GLY A 85 3.80 10.00 9.58
N ARG A 86 3.51 10.41 8.33
CA ARG A 86 2.46 9.80 7.50
C ARG A 86 2.89 8.46 6.93
N LEU A 87 4.16 8.29 6.61
CA LEU A 87 4.72 7.06 6.09
C LEU A 87 4.54 5.88 7.06
N GLU A 88 4.72 6.11 8.37
CA GLU A 88 4.45 5.07 9.38
C GLU A 88 3.00 4.61 9.37
N LYS A 89 2.03 5.51 9.09
CA LYS A 89 0.62 5.14 8.94
C LYS A 89 0.36 4.33 7.66
N ILE A 90 1.02 4.70 6.57
CA ILE A 90 0.91 3.98 5.29
C ILE A 90 1.52 2.58 5.44
N LYS A 91 2.67 2.46 6.11
CA LYS A 91 3.36 1.19 6.34
C LYS A 91 2.53 0.18 7.13
N ALA A 92 1.69 0.66 8.04
CA ALA A 92 0.78 -0.14 8.85
C ALA A 92 -0.50 -0.60 8.11
N LEU A 93 -0.73 -0.12 6.89
CA LEU A 93 -1.86 -0.58 6.08
C LEU A 93 -1.64 -2.03 5.57
N PRO A 94 -2.71 -2.78 5.30
CA PRO A 94 -2.63 -4.03 4.53
C PRO A 94 -1.93 -3.83 3.20
N ASP A 95 -1.26 -4.87 2.70
CA ASP A 95 -0.54 -4.80 1.42
C ASP A 95 -1.47 -4.38 0.27
N GLU A 96 -2.68 -4.95 0.20
CA GLU A 96 -3.69 -4.59 -0.80
C GLU A 96 -4.07 -3.11 -0.78
N GLU A 97 -4.14 -2.48 0.40
CA GLU A 97 -4.44 -1.05 0.51
C GLU A 97 -3.26 -0.17 0.08
N LYS A 98 -2.01 -0.61 0.34
CA LYS A 98 -0.81 0.10 -0.14
C LYS A 98 -0.70 0.02 -1.66
N GLU A 99 -0.98 -1.14 -2.23
CA GLU A 99 -1.05 -1.37 -3.67
C GLU A 99 -2.11 -0.47 -4.32
N ALA A 100 -3.34 -0.47 -3.78
CA ALA A 100 -4.41 0.36 -4.28
C ALA A 100 -4.12 1.86 -4.15
N LEU A 101 -3.52 2.30 -3.04
CA LEU A 101 -3.09 3.69 -2.85
C LEU A 101 -2.03 4.08 -3.89
N ALA A 102 -1.07 3.19 -4.18
CA ALA A 102 -0.05 3.43 -5.19
C ALA A 102 -0.68 3.54 -6.59
N ASP A 103 -1.62 2.66 -6.92
CA ASP A 103 -2.37 2.72 -8.19
C ASP A 103 -3.12 4.05 -8.35
N TYR A 104 -3.83 4.48 -7.30
CA TYR A 104 -4.53 5.76 -7.31
C TYR A 104 -3.57 6.95 -7.53
N ILE A 105 -2.43 7.00 -6.82
CA ILE A 105 -1.45 8.08 -7.02
C ILE A 105 -0.84 8.02 -8.42
N MET A 106 -0.55 6.82 -8.94
CA MET A 106 -0.01 6.62 -10.28
C MET A 106 -1.00 6.95 -11.40
N SER A 107 -2.29 7.11 -11.10
CA SER A 107 -3.30 7.55 -12.07
C SER A 107 -3.15 9.04 -12.46
N PHE A 108 -2.37 9.82 -11.70
CA PHE A 108 -2.11 11.25 -11.96
C PHE A 108 -0.89 11.49 -12.85
N LYS A 109 -0.60 10.60 -13.80
CA LYS A 109 0.45 10.78 -14.82
C LYS A 109 0.22 12.03 -15.67
#